data_AF-A0A9P0IT29-F1
#
_entry.id   AF-A0A9P0IT29-F1
#
_cell.length_a   1.000
_cell.length_b   1.000
_cell.length_c   1.000
_cell.angle_alpha   90.00
_cell.angle_beta   90.00
_cell.angle_gamma   90.00
#
_symmetry.space_group_name_H-M   'P 1'
#
loop_
_entity.id
_entity.type
_entity.pdbx_description
1 polymer ?
#
loop_
_entity_poly.entity_id
_entity_poly.type
_entity_poly.pdbx_seq_one_letter_code
_entity_poly.pdbx_strand_id
1 'polypeptide(L)'
;MSSLTHALLVVLCLGRTMAYIEKILENDSVCSMNFFSTNLNLSGREDQSAMVVKDNQYFQKWSGKHEFNCKFTVTSSLGLGVFAVIQHLSFRRNAQGQCIDYIQFRHADKTISVLDLNIKFKPASDSWSEKICGKLNAFEANVDNESYQGSDGNDDKEIKNSFIDHKGMIEVKIFLGNKTLESSEELKFEIVFTAFQECKYDNGHWKSCGRKTCIFKDFFNDGKLNCPYKSCKDENGCRQDISVLNSNYMSTTTLGTKVVAATVACLVTMILVFIAFLWIFRHCGPAFCCMGNPNSHPHSSEMQPVPRLDTMGVVATAPPDFMVASGTEVRTADKDLPPSYESLFPSK
;
A
#
# COMPACT_ATOMS: atom_id res chain seq x y z
N MET A 1 -10.06 -32.84 -12.62
CA MET A 1 -9.27 -32.21 -11.53
C MET A 1 -8.17 -31.25 -12.01
N SER A 2 -7.69 -31.31 -13.26
CA SER A 2 -6.59 -30.43 -13.76
C SER A 2 -6.99 -28.98 -14.05
N SER A 3 -8.23 -28.69 -14.46
CA SER A 3 -8.62 -27.33 -14.87
C SER A 3 -8.86 -26.36 -13.70
N LEU A 4 -9.29 -26.89 -12.54
CA LEU A 4 -9.57 -26.08 -11.35
C LEU A 4 -8.29 -25.56 -10.68
N THR A 5 -7.21 -26.36 -10.71
CA THR A 5 -5.91 -25.96 -10.16
C THR A 5 -5.24 -24.88 -11.02
N HIS A 6 -5.42 -24.92 -12.34
CA HIS A 6 -4.93 -23.87 -13.25
C HIS A 6 -5.66 -22.55 -13.04
N ALA A 7 -6.99 -22.57 -12.83
CA ALA A 7 -7.75 -21.36 -12.53
C ALA A 7 -7.35 -20.73 -11.18
N LEU A 8 -7.13 -21.55 -10.14
CA LEU A 8 -6.68 -21.07 -8.84
C LEU A 8 -5.27 -20.46 -8.90
N LEU A 9 -4.38 -21.03 -9.72
CA LEU A 9 -3.02 -20.55 -9.92
C LEU A 9 -2.98 -19.23 -10.70
N VAL A 10 -3.86 -19.06 -11.69
CA VAL A 10 -4.03 -17.79 -12.42
C VAL A 10 -4.60 -16.69 -11.52
N VAL A 11 -5.55 -17.01 -10.62
CA VAL A 11 -6.10 -16.05 -9.65
C VAL A 11 -5.06 -15.66 -8.58
N LEU A 12 -4.19 -16.58 -8.16
CA LEU A 12 -3.09 -16.27 -7.24
C LEU A 12 -1.95 -15.46 -7.91
N CYS A 13 -1.77 -15.57 -9.22
CA CYS A 13 -0.77 -14.79 -9.96
C CYS A 13 -1.18 -13.33 -10.22
N LEU A 14 -2.48 -12.99 -10.17
CA LEU A 14 -2.97 -11.63 -10.38
C LEU A 14 -2.80 -10.71 -9.15
N GLY A 15 -2.32 -11.25 -8.02
CA GLY A 15 -2.21 -10.54 -6.74
C GLY A 15 -0.86 -9.90 -6.43
N ARG A 16 0.16 -9.94 -7.31
CA ARG A 16 1.43 -9.25 -7.05
C ARG A 16 1.37 -7.81 -7.53
N THR A 17 0.64 -6.98 -6.79
CA THR A 17 0.67 -5.52 -6.95
C THR A 17 1.35 -4.89 -5.75
N MET A 18 2.65 -5.08 -5.60
CA MET A 18 3.49 -4.15 -4.83
C MET A 18 4.89 -4.18 -5.44
N ALA A 19 5.22 -3.21 -6.28
CA ALA A 19 6.58 -3.07 -6.80
C ALA A 19 7.55 -2.49 -5.75
N TYR A 20 7.02 -1.79 -4.74
CA TYR A 20 7.81 -1.09 -3.72
C TYR A 20 7.58 -1.65 -2.33
N ILE A 21 8.64 -1.67 -1.53
CA ILE A 21 8.54 -1.82 -0.08
C ILE A 21 8.09 -0.47 0.48
N GLU A 22 6.86 -0.38 1.00
CA GLU A 22 6.41 0.84 1.67
C GLU A 22 6.82 0.87 3.14
N LYS A 23 7.35 2.01 3.57
CA LYS A 23 7.75 2.30 4.95
C LYS A 23 7.17 3.64 5.37
N ILE A 24 6.55 3.62 6.54
CA ILE A 24 5.94 4.80 7.18
C ILE A 24 6.91 5.27 8.25
N LEU A 25 7.22 6.56 8.27
CA LEU A 25 8.24 7.13 9.16
C LEU A 25 7.93 6.91 10.65
N GLU A 26 6.65 7.01 10.99
CA GLU A 26 6.11 6.89 12.34
C GLU A 26 6.19 5.48 12.91
N ASN A 27 6.56 4.50 12.09
CA ASN A 27 6.82 3.15 12.54
C ASN A 27 8.20 3.09 13.18
N ASP A 28 8.31 2.47 14.36
CA ASP A 28 9.58 2.26 15.08
C ASP A 28 10.65 1.54 14.23
N SER A 29 10.24 0.87 13.16
CA SER A 29 11.13 0.24 12.18
C SER A 29 11.84 1.20 11.22
N VAL A 30 11.49 2.48 11.19
CA VAL A 30 12.19 3.53 10.42
C VAL A 30 12.83 4.52 11.37
N CYS A 31 12.03 5.11 12.26
CA CYS A 31 12.50 6.04 13.28
C CYS A 31 12.36 5.40 14.65
N SER A 32 13.40 4.68 15.07
CA SER A 32 13.46 4.21 16.44
C SER A 32 13.62 5.40 17.39
N MET A 33 12.78 5.47 18.43
CA MET A 33 12.97 6.39 19.55
C MET A 33 14.23 6.05 20.38
N ASN A 34 14.84 4.89 20.13
CA ASN A 34 16.14 4.54 20.68
C ASN A 34 17.25 5.26 19.92
N PHE A 35 18.33 5.64 20.60
CA PHE A 35 19.49 6.34 20.02
C PHE A 35 20.23 5.60 18.87
N PHE A 36 19.77 4.42 18.46
CA PHE A 36 20.40 3.60 17.44
C PHE A 36 19.74 3.84 16.07
N SER A 37 20.57 4.11 15.06
CA SER A 37 20.14 4.22 13.67
C SER A 37 19.52 2.89 13.21
N THR A 38 18.34 2.95 12.60
CA THR A 38 17.67 1.76 12.08
C THR A 38 18.17 1.45 10.67
N ASN A 39 18.41 0.17 10.36
CA ASN A 39 18.88 -0.25 9.04
C ASN A 39 17.73 -0.85 8.21
N LEU A 40 17.47 -0.25 7.06
CA LEU A 40 16.47 -0.66 6.07
C LEU A 40 17.17 -1.32 4.89
N ASN A 41 16.86 -2.59 4.64
CA ASN A 41 17.53 -3.38 3.61
C ASN A 41 16.72 -3.44 2.31
N LEU A 42 17.37 -3.17 1.19
CA LEU A 42 16.93 -3.46 -0.18
C LEU A 42 17.62 -4.73 -0.65
N SER A 43 16.84 -5.78 -0.94
CA SER A 43 17.44 -7.03 -1.43
C SER A 43 17.95 -6.90 -2.86
N GLY A 44 17.49 -5.89 -3.61
CA GLY A 44 17.92 -5.66 -4.99
C GLY A 44 17.42 -6.72 -5.97
N ARG A 45 16.36 -7.45 -5.58
CA ARG A 45 15.66 -8.43 -6.41
C ARG A 45 14.23 -7.96 -6.63
N GLU A 46 13.84 -7.83 -7.89
CA GLU A 46 12.47 -7.56 -8.31
C GLU A 46 11.79 -6.46 -7.47
N ASP A 47 10.67 -6.78 -6.82
CA ASP A 47 9.83 -5.92 -5.96
C ASP A 47 10.49 -5.46 -4.66
N GLN A 48 11.67 -6.00 -4.33
CA GLN A 48 12.47 -5.61 -3.17
C GLN A 48 13.71 -4.79 -3.56
N SER A 49 13.74 -4.32 -4.81
CA SER A 49 14.79 -3.45 -5.33
C SER A 49 14.50 -1.97 -5.10
N ALA A 50 13.30 -1.61 -4.64
CA ALA A 50 12.96 -0.23 -4.29
C ALA A 50 12.09 -0.13 -3.03
N MET A 51 12.19 1.01 -2.35
CA MET A 51 11.46 1.31 -1.13
C MET A 51 10.97 2.75 -1.15
N VAL A 52 9.75 2.96 -0.66
CA VAL A 52 9.19 4.30 -0.44
C VAL A 52 9.15 4.56 1.05
N VAL A 53 9.78 5.65 1.49
CA VAL A 53 9.67 6.17 2.86
C VAL A 53 8.85 7.45 2.82
N LYS A 54 7.72 7.47 3.54
CA LYS A 54 6.80 8.60 3.59
C LYS A 54 6.24 8.82 4.99
N ASP A 55 5.69 9.99 5.24
CA ASP A 55 4.85 10.22 6.42
C ASP A 55 3.42 9.68 6.22
N ASN A 56 2.76 9.34 7.32
CA ASN A 56 1.33 8.98 7.34
C ASN A 56 0.50 10.11 7.98
N GLN A 57 0.75 11.35 7.55
CA GLN A 57 0.03 12.55 8.00
C GLN A 57 0.17 12.89 9.50
N TYR A 58 1.02 12.18 10.25
CA TYR A 58 1.23 12.45 11.67
C TYR A 58 1.74 13.87 11.90
N PHE A 59 2.60 14.36 11.02
CA PHE A 59 3.21 15.69 11.11
C PHE A 59 2.26 16.83 10.73
N GLN A 60 1.05 16.53 10.25
CA GLN A 60 0.03 17.57 9.96
C GLN A 60 -0.50 18.23 11.23
N LYS A 61 -0.32 17.59 12.40
CA LYS A 61 -0.68 18.14 13.71
C LYS A 61 0.57 18.44 14.56
N TRP A 62 1.68 18.76 13.90
CA TRP A 62 2.95 19.01 14.58
C TRP A 62 2.83 20.16 15.58
N SER A 63 2.87 19.80 16.87
CA SER A 63 2.70 20.76 17.97
C SER A 63 3.94 21.61 18.24
N GLY A 64 5.10 21.24 17.68
CA GLY A 64 6.37 21.94 17.90
C GLY A 64 6.91 21.90 19.33
N LYS A 65 6.31 21.12 20.23
CA LYS A 65 6.75 21.05 21.64
C LYS A 65 8.17 20.51 21.80
N HIS A 66 8.56 19.58 20.94
CA HIS A 66 9.88 18.96 20.92
C HIS A 66 10.39 18.91 19.48
N GLU A 67 11.71 18.89 19.30
CA GLU A 67 12.32 18.64 18.00
C GLU A 67 12.17 17.16 17.65
N PHE A 68 11.94 16.86 16.37
CA PHE A 68 12.02 15.50 15.84
C PHE A 68 13.35 15.34 15.12
N ASN A 69 14.12 14.33 15.47
CA ASN A 69 15.39 14.03 14.84
C ASN A 69 15.48 12.53 14.61
N CYS A 70 15.17 12.11 13.38
CA CYS A 70 15.23 10.72 12.99
C CYS A 70 16.44 10.46 12.09
N LYS A 71 17.16 9.38 12.40
CA LYS A 71 18.25 8.86 11.59
C LYS A 71 18.03 7.40 11.29
N PHE A 72 18.17 7.06 10.02
CA PHE A 72 18.13 5.68 9.56
C PHE A 72 19.11 5.49 8.41
N THR A 73 19.44 4.24 8.13
CA THR A 73 20.35 3.86 7.05
C THR A 73 19.61 2.95 6.09
N VAL A 74 19.69 3.24 4.80
CA VAL A 74 19.20 2.36 3.74
C VAL A 74 20.40 1.64 3.15
N THR A 75 20.35 0.32 3.07
CA THR A 75 21.43 -0.49 2.51
C THR A 75 20.92 -1.43 1.43
N SER A 76 21.72 -1.67 0.40
CA SER A 76 21.45 -2.65 -0.64
C SER A 76 22.42 -3.83 -0.62
N SER A 77 21.98 -4.90 -1.28
CA SER A 77 22.77 -6.11 -1.54
C SER A 77 24.16 -5.81 -2.11
N LEU A 78 25.08 -6.75 -1.89
CA LEU A 78 26.46 -6.64 -2.33
C LEU A 78 26.55 -6.38 -3.84
N GLY A 79 27.37 -5.38 -4.22
CA GLY A 79 27.60 -5.01 -5.62
C GLY A 79 26.55 -4.08 -6.22
N LEU A 80 25.49 -3.72 -5.48
CA LEU A 80 24.50 -2.74 -5.90
C LEU A 80 24.75 -1.39 -5.23
N GLY A 81 24.49 -0.31 -5.97
CA GLY A 81 24.36 1.04 -5.43
C GLY A 81 22.92 1.32 -4.98
N VAL A 82 22.71 2.50 -4.39
CA VAL A 82 21.37 3.01 -4.05
C VAL A 82 21.23 4.45 -4.54
N PHE A 83 20.12 4.72 -5.21
CA PHE A 83 19.61 6.07 -5.45
C PHE A 83 18.62 6.44 -4.36
N ALA A 84 18.65 7.70 -3.92
CA ALA A 84 17.58 8.30 -3.14
C ALA A 84 17.05 9.49 -3.93
N VAL A 85 15.74 9.54 -4.16
CA VAL A 85 15.07 10.65 -4.85
C VAL A 85 13.88 11.11 -4.02
N ILE A 86 13.89 12.38 -3.62
CA ILE A 86 12.76 13.00 -2.91
C ILE A 86 11.67 13.31 -3.93
N GLN A 87 10.56 12.57 -3.88
CA GLN A 87 9.39 12.73 -4.76
C GLN A 87 8.63 14.01 -4.44
N HIS A 88 8.32 14.19 -3.16
CA HIS A 88 7.57 15.32 -2.65
C HIS A 88 8.20 15.79 -1.35
N LEU A 89 8.26 17.10 -1.15
CA LEU A 89 8.70 17.72 0.10
C LEU A 89 7.88 18.98 0.33
N SER A 90 7.44 19.18 1.57
CA SER A 90 6.86 20.44 2.05
C SER A 90 7.38 20.67 3.45
N PHE A 91 8.58 21.26 3.55
CA PHE A 91 9.26 21.54 4.81
C PHE A 91 9.44 23.05 5.00
N ARG A 92 9.34 23.54 6.24
CA ARG A 92 9.23 24.99 6.50
C ARG A 92 10.58 25.69 6.45
N ARG A 93 10.53 26.97 6.13
CA ARG A 93 11.66 27.91 6.16
C ARG A 93 11.35 29.08 7.08
N ASN A 94 12.37 29.67 7.67
CA ASN A 94 12.23 30.91 8.43
C ASN A 94 12.15 32.12 7.47
N ALA A 95 11.90 33.31 8.02
CA ALA A 95 11.80 34.56 7.25
C ALA A 95 13.09 34.90 6.48
N GLN A 96 14.23 34.39 6.94
CA GLN A 96 15.55 34.54 6.32
C GLN A 96 15.81 33.49 5.22
N GLY A 97 14.85 32.61 4.93
CA GLY A 97 14.96 31.56 3.93
C GLY A 97 15.73 30.30 4.37
N GLN A 98 16.13 30.21 5.64
CA GLN A 98 16.83 29.05 6.20
C GLN A 98 15.84 27.94 6.57
N CYS A 99 16.27 26.68 6.40
CA CYS A 99 15.45 25.52 6.73
C CYS A 99 15.19 25.40 8.23
N ILE A 100 13.90 25.38 8.61
CA ILE A 100 13.46 25.01 9.96
C ILE A 100 13.43 23.48 10.05
N ASP A 101 12.80 22.86 9.05
CA ASP A 101 12.73 21.41 8.87
C ASP A 101 13.57 21.03 7.65
N TYR A 102 14.28 19.91 7.70
CA TYR A 102 15.18 19.52 6.60
C TYR A 102 15.42 18.02 6.51
N ILE A 103 15.81 17.58 5.31
CA ILE A 103 16.37 16.25 5.02
C ILE A 103 17.85 16.43 4.66
N GLN A 104 18.70 15.53 5.15
CA GLN A 104 20.09 15.41 4.73
C GLN A 104 20.44 13.95 4.45
N PHE A 105 21.38 13.76 3.54
CA PHE A 105 21.94 12.46 3.18
C PHE A 105 23.43 12.43 3.46
N ARG A 106 23.95 11.22 3.70
CA ARG A 106 25.38 10.98 3.82
C ARG A 106 25.72 9.55 3.41
N HIS A 107 26.94 9.34 2.93
CA HIS A 107 27.48 8.00 2.68
C HIS A 107 27.73 7.27 4.01
N ALA A 108 27.24 6.05 4.18
CA ALA A 108 27.42 5.27 5.41
C ALA A 108 28.59 4.27 5.33
N ASP A 109 29.14 3.89 6.49
CA ASP A 109 30.20 2.88 6.62
C ASP A 109 29.72 1.47 6.29
N LYS A 110 30.19 0.88 5.18
CA LYS A 110 29.82 -0.51 4.78
C LYS A 110 30.81 -1.50 5.34
N THR A 111 30.37 -2.36 6.26
CA THR A 111 31.15 -3.53 6.68
C THR A 111 30.61 -4.75 5.95
N ILE A 112 31.46 -5.40 5.16
CA ILE A 112 31.12 -6.63 4.44
C ILE A 112 31.89 -7.77 5.09
N SER A 113 31.17 -8.77 5.56
CA SER A 113 31.75 -10.00 6.12
C SER A 113 31.70 -11.08 5.03
N VAL A 114 32.85 -11.52 4.53
CA VAL A 114 32.95 -12.62 3.56
C VAL A 114 33.94 -13.64 4.11
N LEU A 115 33.48 -14.88 4.33
CA LEU A 115 34.34 -16.02 4.69
C LEU A 115 35.34 -15.68 5.83
N ASP A 116 34.81 -15.16 6.95
CA ASP A 116 35.54 -14.69 8.14
C ASP A 116 36.42 -13.43 7.99
N LEU A 117 36.44 -12.79 6.81
CA LEU A 117 37.09 -11.49 6.60
C LEU A 117 36.07 -10.35 6.69
N ASN A 118 36.29 -9.42 7.62
CA ASN A 118 35.53 -8.19 7.75
C ASN A 118 36.20 -7.05 6.98
N ILE A 119 35.68 -6.72 5.80
CA ILE A 119 36.15 -5.60 4.99
C ILE A 119 35.32 -4.37 5.32
N LYS A 120 35.94 -3.36 5.95
CA LYS A 120 35.30 -2.08 6.28
C LYS A 120 35.58 -1.05 5.19
N PHE A 121 34.54 -0.61 4.51
CA PHE A 121 34.56 0.48 3.56
C PHE A 121 34.12 1.76 4.27
N LYS A 122 35.09 2.63 4.56
CA LYS A 122 34.82 3.98 5.05
C LYS A 122 34.17 4.84 3.95
N PRO A 123 33.42 5.88 4.30
CA PRO A 123 32.78 6.74 3.32
C PRO A 123 33.86 7.64 2.71
N ALA A 124 33.61 8.15 1.50
CA ALA A 124 34.55 9.09 0.89
C ALA A 124 34.54 10.45 1.61
N SER A 125 33.42 10.79 2.26
CA SER A 125 33.25 11.98 3.09
C SER A 125 32.33 11.67 4.28
N ASP A 126 32.69 12.16 5.46
CA ASP A 126 31.87 12.09 6.67
C ASP A 126 30.89 13.28 6.81
N SER A 127 30.93 14.21 5.84
CA SER A 127 30.05 15.39 5.82
C SER A 127 28.64 15.03 5.35
N TRP A 128 27.64 15.60 6.03
CA TRP A 128 26.25 15.59 5.55
C TRP A 128 26.10 16.46 4.31
N SER A 129 25.14 16.10 3.44
CA SER A 129 24.70 16.93 2.32
C SER A 129 24.15 18.28 2.80
N GLU A 130 23.93 19.20 1.86
CA GLU A 130 23.16 20.41 2.13
C GLU A 130 21.77 20.07 2.68
N LYS A 131 21.21 20.98 3.47
CA LYS A 131 19.86 20.84 4.04
C LYS A 131 18.82 21.04 2.94
N ILE A 132 18.02 20.02 2.68
CA ILE A 132 16.95 20.08 1.68
C ILE A 132 15.64 20.41 2.40
N CYS A 133 14.98 21.50 2.00
CA CYS A 133 13.72 21.98 2.57
C CYS A 133 12.93 22.86 1.60
N GLY A 134 11.72 23.29 1.99
CA GLY A 134 10.79 24.02 1.14
C GLY A 134 9.78 23.11 0.47
N LYS A 135 9.09 23.65 -0.55
CA LYS A 135 8.20 22.88 -1.41
C LYS A 135 8.99 22.33 -2.59
N LEU A 136 8.91 21.02 -2.80
CA LEU A 136 9.60 20.34 -3.88
C LEU A 136 8.72 19.23 -4.45
N ASN A 137 8.77 19.10 -5.77
CA ASN A 137 8.23 17.97 -6.52
C ASN A 137 9.32 17.47 -7.45
N ALA A 138 9.59 16.16 -7.46
CA ALA A 138 10.63 15.54 -8.26
C ALA A 138 10.51 15.85 -9.75
N PHE A 139 9.30 15.95 -10.28
CA PHE A 139 9.06 16.24 -11.69
C PHE A 139 9.27 17.73 -12.01
N GLU A 140 9.03 18.63 -11.05
CA GLU A 140 9.15 20.09 -11.23
C GLU A 140 10.55 20.61 -10.95
N ALA A 141 11.27 19.98 -10.02
CA ALA A 141 12.66 20.32 -9.67
C ALA A 141 13.63 20.16 -10.87
N ASN A 142 13.18 19.50 -11.93
CA ASN A 142 13.92 19.33 -13.19
C ASN A 142 13.68 20.48 -14.18
N VAL A 143 12.69 21.35 -13.93
CA VAL A 143 12.27 22.47 -14.77
C VAL A 143 12.82 23.80 -14.22
N ASP A 144 13.96 23.78 -13.54
CA ASP A 144 14.70 25.02 -13.26
C ASP A 144 14.87 25.78 -14.58
N ASN A 145 14.33 27.02 -14.62
CA ASN A 145 14.38 27.99 -15.72
C ASN A 145 15.83 28.44 -16.04
N GLU A 146 16.77 27.50 -16.21
CA GLU A 146 17.96 27.74 -17.02
C GLU A 146 17.46 27.78 -18.47
N SER A 147 17.16 29.02 -18.90
CA SER A 147 17.00 29.48 -20.27
C SER A 147 17.27 28.42 -21.34
N TYR A 148 16.26 28.20 -22.20
CA TYR A 148 16.40 27.67 -23.55
C TYR A 148 17.60 28.32 -24.26
N GLN A 149 18.77 27.71 -24.11
CA GLN A 149 19.93 27.95 -24.94
C GLN A 149 20.84 26.74 -24.84
N GLY A 150 20.93 26.02 -25.95
CA GLY A 150 21.95 25.00 -26.16
C GLY A 150 21.41 23.58 -26.05
N SER A 151 21.12 23.03 -27.22
CA SER A 151 21.30 21.61 -27.51
C SER A 151 22.72 21.19 -27.09
N ASP A 152 22.92 20.75 -25.85
CA ASP A 152 24.18 20.12 -25.44
C ASP A 152 23.97 19.13 -24.27
N GLY A 153 23.91 17.83 -24.62
CA GLY A 153 24.49 16.69 -23.87
C GLY A 153 24.26 16.47 -22.37
N ASN A 154 23.32 17.13 -21.70
CA ASN A 154 23.25 17.17 -20.22
C ASN A 154 22.14 16.30 -19.57
N ASP A 155 21.61 15.31 -20.29
CA ASP A 155 20.54 14.41 -19.83
C ASP A 155 20.92 13.55 -18.61
N ASP A 156 22.24 13.39 -18.40
CA ASP A 156 22.86 12.65 -17.30
C ASP A 156 23.27 13.56 -16.12
N LYS A 157 22.81 14.82 -16.08
CA LYS A 157 23.06 15.71 -14.93
C LYS A 157 22.17 15.30 -13.75
N GLU A 158 22.77 15.20 -12.57
CA GLU A 158 22.07 14.83 -11.35
C GLU A 158 21.08 15.92 -10.91
N ILE A 159 19.95 15.50 -10.37
CA ILE A 159 18.89 16.39 -9.88
C ILE A 159 19.16 16.78 -8.43
N LYS A 160 18.86 18.03 -8.06
CA LYS A 160 19.21 18.59 -6.73
C LYS A 160 18.54 17.86 -5.55
N ASN A 161 17.40 17.23 -5.79
CA ASN A 161 16.61 16.48 -4.82
C ASN A 161 16.94 14.99 -4.78
N SER A 162 18.12 14.61 -5.28
CA SER A 162 18.60 13.23 -5.28
C SER A 162 19.93 13.08 -4.58
N PHE A 163 20.25 11.84 -4.22
CA PHE A 163 21.53 11.43 -3.67
C PHE A 163 21.90 10.04 -4.19
N ILE A 164 23.17 9.84 -4.54
CA ILE A 164 23.66 8.60 -5.13
C ILE A 164 24.76 8.03 -4.24
N ASP A 165 24.62 6.76 -3.83
CA ASP A 165 25.69 6.01 -3.19
C ASP A 165 26.00 4.74 -3.98
N HIS A 166 27.17 4.70 -4.62
CA HIS A 166 27.63 3.56 -5.42
C HIS A 166 28.00 2.32 -4.58
N LYS A 167 28.21 2.47 -3.26
CA LYS A 167 28.48 1.35 -2.35
C LYS A 167 27.18 0.71 -1.83
N GLY A 168 26.06 1.34 -2.13
CA GLY A 168 24.74 0.89 -1.77
C GLY A 168 24.35 1.17 -0.33
N MET A 169 24.90 2.21 0.31
CA MET A 169 24.51 2.57 1.68
C MET A 169 24.41 4.07 1.93
N ILE A 170 23.20 4.52 2.24
CA ILE A 170 22.86 5.92 2.49
C ILE A 170 22.37 6.05 3.93
N GLU A 171 22.97 6.97 4.70
CA GLU A 171 22.40 7.45 5.95
C GLU A 171 21.52 8.67 5.68
N VAL A 172 20.32 8.67 6.24
CA VAL A 172 19.32 9.70 6.07
C VAL A 172 19.04 10.33 7.42
N LYS A 173 19.01 11.66 7.47
CA LYS A 173 18.60 12.43 8.64
C LYS A 173 17.41 13.30 8.29
N ILE A 174 16.32 13.13 9.03
CA ILE A 174 15.12 13.96 8.94
C ILE A 174 15.00 14.73 10.25
N PHE A 175 14.94 16.05 10.15
CA PHE A 175 14.82 16.94 11.30
C PHE A 175 13.60 17.84 11.15
N LEU A 176 12.75 17.88 12.18
CA LEU A 176 11.64 18.84 12.29
C LEU A 176 11.87 19.74 13.51
N GLY A 177 11.81 21.05 13.29
CA GLY A 177 12.05 22.03 14.32
C GLY A 177 10.92 22.15 15.34
N ASN A 178 11.24 22.67 16.52
CA ASN A 178 10.32 22.99 17.61
C ASN A 178 9.45 24.25 17.33
N LYS A 179 8.78 24.26 16.17
CA LYS A 179 7.81 25.30 15.79
C LYS A 179 6.47 24.64 15.52
N THR A 180 5.38 25.18 16.06
CA THR A 180 4.02 24.74 15.74
C THR A 180 3.70 24.99 14.27
N LEU A 181 2.93 24.10 13.66
CA LEU A 181 2.44 24.28 12.30
C LEU A 181 1.39 25.39 12.24
N GLU A 182 1.53 26.33 11.31
CA GLU A 182 0.48 27.33 11.02
C GLU A 182 -0.62 26.70 10.15
N SER A 183 -1.83 27.27 10.15
CA SER A 183 -2.99 26.69 9.44
C SER A 183 -2.84 26.61 7.91
N SER A 184 -1.86 27.31 7.34
CA SER A 184 -1.54 27.29 5.91
C SER A 184 -0.31 26.44 5.57
N GLU A 185 0.42 25.95 6.58
CA GLU A 185 1.61 25.13 6.42
C GLU A 185 1.22 23.64 6.40
N GLU A 186 1.96 22.85 5.63
CA GLU A 186 1.80 21.39 5.54
C GLU A 186 3.19 20.75 5.68
N LEU A 187 3.32 19.71 6.50
CA LEU A 187 4.53 18.89 6.60
C LEU A 187 4.29 17.55 5.90
N LYS A 188 4.89 17.40 4.72
CA LYS A 188 4.76 16.20 3.92
C LYS A 188 6.07 15.87 3.25
N PHE A 189 6.42 14.59 3.21
CA PHE A 189 7.55 14.15 2.39
C PHE A 189 7.39 12.72 1.89
N GLU A 190 8.03 12.44 0.77
CA GLU A 190 8.12 11.11 0.18
C GLU A 190 9.49 10.94 -0.47
N ILE A 191 10.22 9.90 -0.08
CA ILE A 191 11.54 9.55 -0.63
C ILE A 191 11.46 8.15 -1.22
N VAL A 192 11.92 8.02 -2.46
CA VAL A 192 12.09 6.73 -3.13
C VAL A 192 13.57 6.34 -3.05
N PHE A 193 13.83 5.14 -2.57
CA PHE A 193 15.15 4.52 -2.59
C PHE A 193 15.14 3.38 -3.59
N THR A 194 16.09 3.37 -4.52
CA THR A 194 16.13 2.40 -5.61
C THR A 194 17.52 1.80 -5.73
N ALA A 195 17.61 0.48 -5.62
CA ALA A 195 18.84 -0.25 -5.86
C ALA A 195 19.18 -0.23 -7.35
N PHE A 196 20.45 0.05 -7.67
CA PHE A 196 20.93 0.09 -9.05
C PHE A 196 22.21 -0.73 -9.21
N GLN A 197 22.49 -1.12 -10.44
CA GLN A 197 23.75 -1.73 -10.82
C GLN A 197 24.39 -0.97 -11.98
N GLU A 198 25.70 -1.12 -12.15
CA GLU A 198 26.38 -0.63 -13.34
C GLU A 198 26.04 -1.52 -14.54
N CYS A 199 25.67 -0.91 -15.66
CA CYS A 199 25.29 -1.59 -16.90
C CYS A 199 25.69 -0.75 -18.11
N LYS A 200 26.05 -1.41 -19.22
CA LYS A 200 26.31 -0.71 -20.50
C LYS A 200 25.05 -0.60 -21.36
N TYR A 201 24.17 -1.61 -21.28
CA TYR A 201 22.99 -1.75 -22.12
C TYR A 201 21.86 -2.39 -21.31
N ASP A 202 20.64 -2.21 -21.79
CA ASP A 202 19.46 -2.87 -21.25
C ASP A 202 19.56 -4.37 -21.47
N ASN A 203 19.27 -5.15 -20.43
CA ASN A 203 19.27 -6.62 -20.50
C ASN A 203 17.86 -7.22 -20.34
N GLY A 204 16.83 -6.40 -20.57
CA GLY A 204 15.42 -6.76 -20.43
C GLY A 204 14.90 -6.63 -18.99
N HIS A 205 15.63 -7.14 -18.00
CA HIS A 205 15.25 -7.05 -16.58
C HIS A 205 15.71 -5.76 -15.90
N TRP A 206 16.85 -5.26 -16.33
CA TRP A 206 17.46 -4.03 -15.89
C TRP A 206 17.50 -3.07 -17.07
N LYS A 207 16.94 -1.88 -16.85
CA LYS A 207 16.83 -0.83 -17.86
C LYS A 207 17.69 0.35 -17.47
N SER A 208 18.32 0.96 -18.47
CA SER A 208 19.26 2.05 -18.32
C SER A 208 18.57 3.31 -17.80
N CYS A 209 19.12 3.81 -16.71
CA CYS A 209 18.63 4.96 -15.96
C CYS A 209 19.45 6.25 -16.24
N GLY A 210 20.70 6.11 -16.69
CA GLY A 210 21.63 7.22 -17.00
C GLY A 210 23.06 6.88 -16.56
N ARG A 211 24.11 7.54 -17.05
CA ARG A 211 25.53 7.31 -16.66
C ARG A 211 25.97 5.84 -16.46
N LYS A 212 25.53 4.92 -17.33
CA LYS A 212 25.82 3.48 -17.22
C LYS A 212 25.28 2.83 -15.94
N THR A 213 24.18 3.33 -15.39
CA THR A 213 23.44 2.68 -14.31
C THR A 213 22.13 2.12 -14.85
N CYS A 214 21.69 1.02 -14.26
CA CYS A 214 20.39 0.41 -14.53
C CYS A 214 19.65 0.15 -13.24
N ILE A 215 18.33 0.30 -13.32
CA ILE A 215 17.38 -0.10 -12.28
C ILE A 215 16.45 -1.19 -12.83
N PHE A 216 15.70 -1.83 -11.95
CA PHE A 216 14.77 -2.87 -12.35
C PHE A 216 13.66 -2.32 -13.25
N LYS A 217 13.29 -3.05 -14.31
CA LYS A 217 12.40 -2.59 -15.37
C LYS A 217 11.00 -2.18 -14.90
N ASP A 218 10.54 -2.77 -13.79
CA ASP A 218 9.17 -2.58 -13.30
C ASP A 218 8.99 -1.21 -12.63
N PHE A 219 10.08 -0.46 -12.43
CA PHE A 219 10.08 0.93 -11.95
C PHE A 219 10.11 1.98 -13.07
N PHE A 220 9.81 1.57 -14.30
CA PHE A 220 9.67 2.48 -15.43
C PHE A 220 8.19 2.74 -15.68
N ASN A 221 7.82 4.01 -15.81
CA ASN A 221 6.45 4.49 -16.05
C ASN A 221 5.47 4.06 -14.97
N ASP A 222 5.93 4.09 -13.72
CA ASP A 222 5.12 3.75 -12.55
C ASP A 222 4.61 4.97 -11.78
N GLY A 223 4.94 6.18 -12.26
CA GLY A 223 4.57 7.46 -11.67
C GLY A 223 5.53 7.90 -10.55
N LYS A 224 6.68 7.24 -10.37
CA LYS A 224 7.71 7.62 -9.39
C LYS A 224 9.05 7.81 -10.07
N LEU A 225 9.71 8.93 -9.74
CA LEU A 225 11.03 9.21 -10.27
C LEU A 225 12.10 8.43 -9.47
N ASN A 226 12.56 7.32 -10.01
CA ASN A 226 13.64 6.50 -9.48
C ASN A 226 15.01 6.99 -9.97
N CYS A 227 15.06 7.49 -11.21
CA CYS A 227 16.30 7.94 -11.82
C CYS A 227 16.73 9.32 -11.33
N PRO A 228 17.94 9.48 -10.77
CA PRO A 228 18.41 10.74 -10.18
C PRO A 228 18.91 11.74 -11.24
N TYR A 229 18.42 11.68 -12.48
CA TYR A 229 18.94 12.48 -13.59
C TYR A 229 17.85 13.34 -14.24
N LYS A 230 18.25 14.50 -14.79
CA LYS A 230 17.35 15.51 -15.38
C LYS A 230 16.50 14.99 -16.54
N SER A 231 16.84 13.85 -17.14
CA SER A 231 16.07 13.27 -18.24
C SER A 231 14.78 12.57 -17.81
N CYS A 232 14.60 12.22 -16.53
CA CYS A 232 13.50 11.36 -16.04
C CYS A 232 13.26 10.17 -16.97
N LYS A 233 14.34 9.48 -17.33
CA LYS A 233 14.35 8.44 -18.37
C LYS A 233 13.42 7.25 -18.03
N ASP A 234 13.21 7.01 -16.75
CA ASP A 234 12.27 6.04 -16.20
C ASP A 234 10.80 6.39 -16.47
N GLU A 235 10.44 7.68 -16.47
CA GLU A 235 9.06 8.17 -16.56
C GLU A 235 8.70 8.76 -17.94
N ASN A 236 9.44 8.39 -19.00
CA ASN A 236 9.31 8.94 -20.36
C ASN A 236 9.48 10.48 -20.42
N GLY A 237 10.25 11.07 -19.50
CA GLY A 237 10.57 12.50 -19.46
C GLY A 237 9.93 13.27 -18.32
N CYS A 238 10.51 14.42 -17.95
CA CYS A 238 10.07 15.21 -16.79
C CYS A 238 8.92 16.20 -17.10
N ARG A 239 8.31 16.15 -18.29
CA ARG A 239 7.21 17.08 -18.62
C ARG A 239 5.93 16.57 -17.98
N GLN A 240 5.45 17.31 -16.99
CA GLN A 240 4.05 17.23 -16.58
C GLN A 240 3.21 17.58 -17.81
N ASP A 241 2.42 16.63 -18.33
CA ASP A 241 1.18 17.01 -18.99
C ASP A 241 0.32 17.67 -17.92
N ILE A 242 0.43 18.99 -17.82
CA ILE A 242 -0.48 19.83 -17.05
C ILE A 242 -1.83 19.72 -17.74
N SER A 243 -2.62 18.71 -17.36
CA SER A 243 -4.04 18.63 -17.67
C SER A 243 -4.79 19.64 -16.79
N VAL A 244 -4.58 20.92 -17.05
CA VAL A 244 -5.41 22.02 -16.52
C VAL A 244 -5.79 22.92 -17.69
N LEU A 245 -6.79 22.48 -18.47
CA LEU A 245 -7.94 23.32 -18.78
C LEU A 245 -9.12 22.48 -19.29
N ASN A 246 -10.30 22.80 -18.75
CA ASN A 246 -11.65 22.35 -19.13
C ASN A 246 -12.16 21.04 -18.53
N SER A 247 -12.85 21.24 -17.40
CA SER A 247 -14.20 20.71 -17.17
C SER A 247 -14.89 20.32 -18.49
N ASN A 248 -15.35 19.07 -18.57
CA ASN A 248 -16.20 18.44 -19.58
C ASN A 248 -15.56 17.36 -20.48
N TYR A 249 -14.38 16.84 -20.15
CA TYR A 249 -14.01 15.47 -20.55
C TYR A 249 -13.47 14.71 -19.35
N MET A 250 -14.35 13.92 -18.72
CA MET A 250 -13.99 12.86 -17.78
C MET A 250 -13.15 11.81 -18.52
N SER A 251 -11.85 12.06 -18.62
CA SER A 251 -10.84 10.99 -18.75
C SER A 251 -10.23 10.74 -17.38
N THR A 252 -11.11 10.42 -16.43
CA THR A 252 -10.71 9.70 -15.23
C THR A 252 -10.52 8.24 -15.62
N THR A 253 -9.34 7.85 -16.10
CA THR A 253 -8.89 6.45 -15.97
C THR A 253 -8.55 6.22 -14.51
N THR A 254 -9.61 6.17 -13.71
CA THR A 254 -9.61 5.99 -12.27
C THR A 254 -9.04 4.63 -11.92
N LEU A 255 -8.27 4.59 -10.83
CA LEU A 255 -8.11 3.41 -9.98
C LEU A 255 -9.45 2.66 -9.80
N GLY A 256 -10.55 3.43 -9.71
CA GLY A 256 -11.93 2.96 -9.74
C GLY A 256 -12.34 2.18 -10.99
N THR A 257 -11.89 2.49 -12.21
CA THR A 257 -12.26 1.69 -13.40
C THR A 257 -11.54 0.35 -13.41
N LYS A 258 -10.29 0.29 -12.94
CA LYS A 258 -9.55 -0.98 -12.76
C LYS A 258 -10.12 -1.81 -11.60
N VAL A 259 -10.47 -1.17 -10.49
CA VAL A 259 -11.10 -1.83 -9.33
C VAL A 259 -12.52 -2.28 -9.68
N VAL A 260 -13.31 -1.48 -10.40
CA VAL A 260 -14.66 -1.86 -10.84
C VAL A 260 -14.59 -2.94 -11.91
N ALA A 261 -13.68 -2.86 -12.88
CA ALA A 261 -13.47 -3.95 -13.84
C ALA A 261 -13.02 -5.25 -13.16
N ALA A 262 -12.14 -5.18 -12.16
CA ALA A 262 -11.74 -6.34 -11.36
C ALA A 262 -12.89 -6.87 -10.49
N THR A 263 -13.73 -5.98 -9.94
CA THR A 263 -14.90 -6.37 -9.14
C THR A 263 -15.96 -7.03 -10.01
N VAL A 264 -16.25 -6.48 -11.19
CA VAL A 264 -17.17 -7.07 -12.16
C VAL A 264 -16.63 -8.40 -12.68
N ALA A 265 -15.33 -8.49 -12.98
CA ALA A 265 -14.71 -9.75 -13.38
C ALA A 265 -14.78 -10.80 -12.26
N CYS A 266 -14.56 -10.42 -11.00
CA CYS A 266 -14.73 -11.30 -9.83
C CYS A 266 -16.18 -11.75 -9.64
N LEU A 267 -17.15 -10.85 -9.81
CA LEU A 267 -18.57 -11.20 -9.71
C LEU A 267 -18.98 -12.16 -10.83
N VAL A 268 -18.53 -11.90 -12.07
CA VAL A 268 -18.79 -12.78 -13.22
C VAL A 268 -18.13 -14.14 -13.01
N THR A 269 -16.89 -14.21 -12.52
CA THR A 269 -16.23 -15.50 -12.23
C THR A 269 -16.93 -16.25 -11.10
N MET A 270 -17.36 -15.57 -10.03
CA MET A 270 -18.15 -16.19 -8.95
C MET A 270 -19.49 -16.74 -9.46
N ILE A 271 -20.17 -16.02 -10.35
CA ILE A 271 -21.42 -16.48 -10.98
C ILE A 271 -21.16 -17.70 -11.87
N LEU A 272 -20.10 -17.70 -12.68
CA LEU A 272 -19.76 -18.85 -13.53
C LEU A 272 -19.39 -20.08 -12.71
N VAL A 273 -18.66 -19.90 -11.60
CA VAL A 273 -18.36 -20.96 -10.64
C VAL A 273 -19.64 -21.48 -9.98
N PHE A 274 -20.55 -20.59 -9.58
CA PHE A 274 -21.85 -20.97 -9.01
C PHE A 274 -22.72 -21.76 -10.01
N ILE A 275 -22.79 -21.32 -11.26
CA ILE A 275 -23.49 -22.04 -12.33
C ILE A 275 -22.86 -23.41 -12.56
N ALA A 276 -21.52 -23.51 -12.59
CA ALA A 276 -20.81 -24.78 -12.70
C ALA A 276 -21.13 -25.71 -11.51
N PHE A 277 -21.18 -25.19 -10.29
CA PHE A 277 -21.62 -25.95 -9.11
C PHE A 277 -23.06 -26.43 -9.25
N LEU A 278 -24.00 -25.58 -9.65
CA LEU A 278 -25.39 -25.97 -9.90
C LEU A 278 -25.50 -27.03 -11.00
N TRP A 279 -24.68 -26.93 -12.05
CA TRP A 279 -24.65 -27.91 -13.13
C TRP A 279 -24.12 -29.26 -12.64
N ILE A 280 -23.07 -29.25 -11.82
CA ILE A 280 -22.54 -30.44 -11.15
C ILE A 280 -23.59 -31.02 -10.19
N PHE A 281 -24.25 -30.23 -9.35
CA PHE A 281 -25.29 -30.73 -8.44
C PHE A 281 -26.52 -31.25 -9.19
N ARG A 282 -26.84 -30.70 -10.36
CA ARG A 282 -27.96 -31.15 -11.18
C ARG A 282 -27.64 -32.42 -11.98
N HIS A 283 -26.38 -32.62 -12.40
CA HIS A 283 -25.94 -33.85 -13.08
C HIS A 283 -25.43 -34.95 -12.14
N CYS A 284 -24.94 -34.61 -10.94
CA CYS A 284 -24.57 -35.54 -9.87
C CYS A 284 -25.67 -35.74 -8.82
N GLY A 285 -26.78 -35.01 -8.91
CA GLY A 285 -27.96 -35.15 -8.05
C GLY A 285 -28.54 -36.57 -7.96
N PRO A 286 -28.55 -37.39 -9.04
CA PRO A 286 -28.96 -38.79 -8.89
C PRO A 286 -27.83 -39.72 -8.43
N ALA A 287 -26.56 -39.27 -8.47
CA ALA A 287 -25.41 -40.09 -8.07
C ALA A 287 -25.02 -39.92 -6.59
N PHE A 288 -25.35 -38.79 -5.95
CA PHE A 288 -25.01 -38.51 -4.55
C PHE A 288 -26.20 -38.51 -3.56
N CYS A 289 -27.44 -38.72 -4.03
CA CYS A 289 -28.61 -38.92 -3.16
C CYS A 289 -28.99 -40.39 -2.91
N CYS A 290 -28.19 -41.36 -3.39
CA CYS A 290 -28.39 -42.79 -3.10
C CYS A 290 -27.29 -43.33 -2.17
N MET A 291 -27.06 -42.67 -1.04
CA MET A 291 -26.49 -43.30 0.14
C MET A 291 -27.60 -43.45 1.19
N GLY A 292 -28.70 -44.10 0.77
CA GLY A 292 -29.84 -44.45 1.60
C GLY A 292 -30.04 -45.96 1.53
N ASN A 293 -29.82 -46.62 2.66
CA ASN A 293 -29.91 -48.05 2.93
C ASN A 293 -31.12 -48.74 2.23
N PRO A 294 -30.97 -49.91 1.58
CA PRO A 294 -32.10 -50.63 1.02
C PRO A 294 -32.85 -51.32 2.15
N ASN A 295 -34.16 -51.07 2.25
CA ASN A 295 -35.22 -52.02 2.62
C ASN A 295 -36.41 -51.30 3.27
N SER A 296 -37.48 -51.08 2.50
CA SER A 296 -38.83 -51.58 2.83
C SER A 296 -39.88 -51.07 1.83
N HIS A 297 -40.39 -52.04 1.09
CA HIS A 297 -41.63 -52.21 0.32
C HIS A 297 -42.51 -51.04 -0.19
N PRO A 298 -43.04 -51.18 -1.43
CA PRO A 298 -43.98 -50.25 -2.04
C PRO A 298 -45.44 -50.60 -1.68
N HIS A 299 -46.26 -49.59 -1.44
CA HIS A 299 -47.71 -49.71 -1.60
C HIS A 299 -48.24 -48.55 -2.45
N SER A 300 -48.79 -48.94 -3.59
CA SER A 300 -49.82 -48.28 -4.41
C SER A 300 -50.88 -47.61 -3.51
N SER A 301 -51.43 -46.43 -3.83
CA SER A 301 -52.52 -46.21 -4.81
C SER A 301 -52.80 -44.69 -4.85
N GLU A 302 -52.87 -44.04 -6.01
CA GLU A 302 -54.10 -43.79 -6.80
C GLU A 302 -54.49 -42.30 -6.75
N MET A 303 -54.44 -41.67 -7.92
CA MET A 303 -54.79 -40.28 -8.17
C MET A 303 -56.21 -40.29 -8.75
N GLN A 304 -57.17 -39.69 -8.06
CA GLN A 304 -58.51 -39.44 -8.60
C GLN A 304 -58.78 -37.92 -8.64
N PRO A 305 -59.44 -37.37 -9.69
CA PRO A 305 -59.55 -35.93 -9.89
C PRO A 305 -60.76 -35.34 -9.16
N VAL A 306 -60.57 -34.15 -8.57
CA VAL A 306 -61.60 -33.36 -7.87
C VAL A 306 -62.45 -32.57 -8.87
N PRO A 307 -63.80 -32.61 -8.81
CA PRO A 307 -64.67 -31.62 -9.42
C PRO A 307 -65.00 -30.48 -8.42
N ARG A 308 -65.02 -29.24 -8.92
CA ARG A 308 -65.50 -28.04 -8.23
C ARG A 308 -67.01 -28.11 -7.95
N LEU A 309 -67.45 -27.63 -6.79
CA LEU A 309 -68.63 -26.76 -6.64
C LEU A 309 -68.76 -26.18 -5.22
N ASP A 310 -68.89 -24.84 -5.17
CA ASP A 310 -69.91 -24.08 -4.43
C ASP A 310 -70.01 -24.00 -2.89
N THR A 311 -70.09 -22.74 -2.44
CA THR A 311 -71.17 -22.20 -1.57
C THR A 311 -70.91 -21.97 -0.07
N MET A 312 -70.80 -20.67 0.23
CA MET A 312 -71.41 -19.86 1.32
C MET A 312 -71.13 -20.12 2.82
N GLY A 313 -71.03 -18.99 3.55
CA GLY A 313 -71.47 -18.83 4.94
C GLY A 313 -70.37 -18.39 5.90
N VAL A 314 -70.16 -17.08 6.19
CA VAL A 314 -70.81 -16.28 7.27
C VAL A 314 -70.35 -16.72 8.67
N VAL A 315 -69.93 -15.94 9.68
CA VAL A 315 -69.67 -14.51 10.01
C VAL A 315 -69.01 -14.52 11.42
N ALA A 316 -68.29 -13.44 11.77
CA ALA A 316 -67.89 -12.87 13.08
C ALA A 316 -68.12 -13.65 14.42
N THR A 317 -67.30 -13.49 15.47
CA THR A 317 -67.36 -12.35 16.43
C THR A 317 -66.22 -12.45 17.46
N ALA A 318 -65.74 -11.30 17.95
CA ALA A 318 -64.61 -11.12 18.88
C ALA A 318 -65.06 -11.16 20.39
N PRO A 319 -64.21 -10.78 21.40
CA PRO A 319 -63.99 -11.47 22.69
C PRO A 319 -64.85 -10.93 23.86
N PRO A 320 -64.69 -11.43 25.12
CA PRO A 320 -63.96 -10.62 26.12
C PRO A 320 -63.29 -11.36 27.33
N ASP A 321 -62.23 -10.71 27.85
CA ASP A 321 -61.86 -10.34 29.24
C ASP A 321 -61.85 -11.25 30.51
N PHE A 322 -60.68 -11.16 31.18
CA PHE A 322 -60.36 -10.95 32.62
C PHE A 322 -60.39 -12.04 33.74
N MET A 323 -59.23 -12.12 34.41
CA MET A 323 -58.89 -12.34 35.85
C MET A 323 -58.51 -13.72 36.46
N VAL A 324 -57.19 -13.87 36.69
CA VAL A 324 -56.42 -14.21 37.93
C VAL A 324 -56.88 -15.36 38.86
N ALA A 325 -55.99 -16.34 39.12
CA ALA A 325 -55.30 -16.56 40.43
C ALA A 325 -54.56 -17.92 40.53
N SER A 326 -53.47 -17.91 41.32
CA SER A 326 -52.75 -19.05 41.94
C SER A 326 -51.86 -19.88 40.99
N GLY A 327 -50.54 -19.97 41.14
CA GLY A 327 -49.69 -19.95 42.33
C GLY A 327 -49.06 -21.34 42.46
N THR A 328 -47.76 -21.52 42.19
CA THR A 328 -46.83 -22.52 42.78
C THR A 328 -45.42 -22.29 42.20
N GLU A 329 -44.43 -22.08 43.08
CA GLU A 329 -42.99 -22.06 42.78
C GLU A 329 -42.44 -23.45 42.43
N VAL A 330 -41.53 -23.57 41.45
CA VAL A 330 -40.41 -24.54 41.48
C VAL A 330 -39.18 -23.98 40.75
N ARG A 331 -38.05 -23.93 41.48
CA ARG A 331 -36.61 -23.77 41.14
C ARG A 331 -36.19 -24.53 39.86
N THR A 332 -35.14 -24.26 39.06
CA THR A 332 -33.85 -23.53 39.14
C THR A 332 -33.20 -23.60 37.73
N ALA A 333 -32.13 -22.82 37.49
CA ALA A 333 -31.14 -22.84 36.38
C ALA A 333 -31.28 -21.64 35.40
N ASP A 334 -30.74 -20.46 35.71
CA ASP A 334 -29.31 -20.10 35.66
C ASP A 334 -28.78 -19.97 34.21
N LYS A 335 -28.70 -18.73 33.71
CA LYS A 335 -27.78 -18.21 32.67
C LYS A 335 -27.81 -16.68 32.62
N ASP A 336 -26.81 -16.10 33.27
CA ASP A 336 -26.06 -14.88 32.92
C ASP A 336 -26.81 -13.72 32.25
N LEU A 337 -27.29 -12.79 33.07
CA LEU A 337 -27.47 -11.40 32.66
C LEU A 337 -26.33 -10.56 33.27
N PRO A 338 -25.78 -9.58 32.54
CA PRO A 338 -24.77 -8.70 33.11
C PRO A 338 -25.34 -7.96 34.34
N PRO A 339 -24.50 -7.65 35.35
CA PRO A 339 -24.96 -6.97 36.55
C PRO A 339 -25.57 -5.61 36.19
N SER A 340 -26.58 -5.20 36.95
CA SER A 340 -27.22 -3.90 36.76
C SER A 340 -26.23 -2.76 37.07
N TYR A 341 -26.33 -1.70 36.26
CA TYR A 341 -25.45 -0.52 36.23
C TYR A 341 -25.29 0.17 37.60
N GLU A 342 -26.24 0.00 38.52
CA GLU A 342 -26.23 0.54 39.90
C GLU A 342 -25.21 -0.13 40.83
N SER A 343 -24.65 -1.30 40.47
CA SER A 343 -23.59 -1.95 41.27
C SER A 343 -22.18 -1.42 41.01
N LEU A 344 -21.99 -0.52 40.03
CA LEU A 344 -20.67 0.04 39.69
C LEU A 344 -20.36 1.38 40.37
N PHE A 345 -21.34 2.03 40.99
CA PHE A 345 -21.15 3.33 41.64
C PHE A 345 -21.98 3.45 42.93
N PRO A 346 -21.46 3.02 44.10
CA PRO A 346 -22.11 3.28 45.38
C PRO A 346 -22.15 4.78 45.65
N SER A 347 -23.34 5.31 45.94
CA SER A 347 -23.48 6.69 46.41
C SER A 347 -22.95 6.81 47.84
N LYS A 348 -21.68 7.20 48.01
CA LYS A 348 -21.17 8.06 49.10
C LYS A 348 -19.71 8.45 48.91
#